data_AF-A0A847MW91-F1
#
_entry.id   AF-A0A847MW91-F1
#
_cell.length_a   1.000
_cell.length_b   1.000
_cell.length_c   1.000
_cell.angle_alpha   90.00
_cell.angle_beta   90.00
_cell.angle_gamma   90.00
#
_symmetry.space_group_name_H-M   'P 1'
#
loop_
_entity.id
_entity.type
_entity.pdbx_description
1 polymer ?
#
loop_
_entity_poly.entity_id
_entity_poly.type
_entity_poly.pdbx_seq_one_letter_code
_entity_poly.pdbx_strand_id
1 'polypeptide(L)'
;PARLDAGVEATATTSPAGAILASTDAARALLARDGTGLLDEAIAIVRAARERLAEVPGLVILDGPDVDPLKLVLVLPGTGADGIAVEQDLISGGMPVESADRDVLIPMVALADSSETVRRLVDTLVGSLERHRGEPRPVVNAAAYAVDPVTVLPPREAFFAEARPVPIADAFGRVCAELVAPYPPGIPVLAPGEEVTESALAALQAARAAGVRIAYAADSSLATLRVVR
;
A
#
# COMPACT_ATOMS: atom_id res chain seq x y z
N PRO A 1 -25.02 -15.78 -20.43
CA PRO A 1 -25.94 -14.64 -20.28
C PRO A 1 -26.63 -14.63 -18.92
N ALA A 2 -27.68 -15.43 -18.69
CA ALA A 2 -28.50 -15.34 -17.46
C ALA A 2 -27.75 -15.46 -16.13
N ARG A 3 -26.72 -16.32 -16.03
CA ARG A 3 -25.89 -16.43 -14.80
C ARG A 3 -25.01 -15.21 -14.54
N LEU A 4 -24.52 -14.56 -15.61
CA LEU A 4 -23.73 -13.33 -15.49
C LEU A 4 -24.64 -12.18 -15.07
N ASP A 5 -25.80 -12.05 -15.71
CA ASP A 5 -26.79 -11.01 -15.42
C ASP A 5 -27.23 -11.09 -13.94
N ALA A 6 -27.56 -12.30 -13.47
CA ALA A 6 -27.90 -12.51 -12.05
C ALA A 6 -26.78 -12.12 -11.08
N GLY A 7 -25.51 -12.32 -11.44
CA GLY A 7 -24.36 -11.92 -10.63
C GLY A 7 -24.16 -10.40 -10.58
N VAL A 8 -24.34 -9.72 -11.72
CA VAL A 8 -24.29 -8.25 -11.80
C VAL A 8 -25.46 -7.65 -11.02
N GLU A 9 -26.67 -8.13 -11.24
CA GLU A 9 -27.89 -7.65 -10.55
C GLU A 9 -27.83 -7.85 -9.03
N ALA A 10 -27.17 -8.90 -8.54
CA ALA A 10 -27.02 -9.15 -7.10
C ALA A 10 -26.14 -8.13 -6.38
N THR A 11 -25.31 -7.36 -7.10
CA THR A 11 -24.33 -6.43 -6.51
C THR A 11 -24.47 -5.00 -7.02
N ALA A 12 -25.10 -4.78 -8.17
CA ALA A 12 -25.32 -3.46 -8.76
C ALA A 12 -26.49 -2.73 -8.11
N THR A 13 -26.38 -1.40 -8.02
CA THR A 13 -27.51 -0.54 -7.67
C THR A 13 -28.56 -0.55 -8.78
N THR A 14 -29.85 -0.56 -8.42
CA THR A 14 -30.96 -0.41 -9.38
C THR A 14 -31.11 1.03 -9.91
N SER A 15 -30.35 1.99 -9.35
CA SER A 15 -30.35 3.41 -9.73
C SER A 15 -28.91 3.88 -10.02
N PRO A 16 -28.29 3.46 -11.13
CA PRO A 16 -26.91 3.82 -11.45
C PRO A 16 -26.79 5.33 -11.74
N ALA A 17 -25.68 5.93 -11.30
CA ALA A 17 -25.38 7.32 -11.61
C ALA A 17 -24.95 7.46 -13.08
N GLY A 18 -25.79 8.09 -13.90
CA GLY A 18 -25.52 8.28 -15.33
C GLY A 18 -24.20 9.00 -15.62
N ALA A 19 -23.78 9.93 -14.75
CA ALA A 19 -22.50 10.62 -14.86
C ALA A 19 -21.28 9.68 -14.72
N ILE A 20 -21.35 8.68 -13.83
CA ILE A 20 -20.27 7.68 -13.68
C ILE A 20 -20.16 6.86 -14.96
N LEU A 21 -21.29 6.36 -15.47
CA LEU A 21 -21.32 5.58 -16.71
C LEU A 21 -20.76 6.38 -17.90
N ALA A 22 -21.17 7.64 -18.03
CA ALA A 22 -20.67 8.54 -19.06
C ALA A 22 -19.15 8.77 -18.93
N SER A 23 -18.64 8.93 -17.69
CA SER A 23 -17.20 9.10 -17.45
C SER A 23 -16.39 7.85 -17.83
N THR A 24 -16.93 6.65 -17.58
CA THR A 24 -16.28 5.39 -17.97
C THR A 24 -16.19 5.24 -19.49
N ASP A 25 -17.27 5.57 -20.22
CA ASP A 25 -17.23 5.53 -21.69
C ASP A 25 -16.31 6.61 -22.27
N ALA A 26 -16.28 7.80 -21.67
CA ALA A 26 -15.34 8.86 -22.04
C ALA A 26 -13.88 8.45 -21.83
N ALA A 27 -13.55 7.80 -20.70
CA ALA A 27 -12.20 7.29 -20.45
C ALA A 27 -11.79 6.23 -21.48
N ARG A 28 -12.69 5.29 -21.82
CA ARG A 28 -12.46 4.31 -22.90
C ARG A 28 -12.23 5.00 -24.25
N ALA A 29 -13.05 5.99 -24.60
CA ALA A 29 -12.92 6.73 -25.86
C ALA A 29 -11.60 7.52 -25.95
N LEU A 30 -11.16 8.13 -24.85
CA LEU A 30 -9.87 8.80 -24.75
C LEU A 30 -8.71 7.83 -25.00
N LEU A 31 -8.68 6.70 -24.28
CA LEU A 31 -7.61 5.71 -24.43
C LEU A 31 -7.58 5.08 -25.82
N ALA A 32 -8.74 4.85 -26.44
CA ALA A 32 -8.82 4.31 -27.79
C ALA A 32 -8.29 5.28 -28.86
N ARG A 33 -8.44 6.60 -28.65
CA ARG A 33 -8.04 7.63 -29.62
C ARG A 33 -6.60 8.09 -29.40
N ASP A 34 -6.23 8.37 -28.15
CA ASP A 34 -5.01 9.09 -27.77
C ASP A 34 -4.10 8.30 -26.82
N GLY A 35 -4.51 7.10 -26.38
CA GLY A 35 -3.88 6.39 -25.27
C GLY A 35 -2.39 6.10 -25.44
N THR A 36 -1.95 5.68 -26.63
CA THR A 36 -0.52 5.44 -26.90
C THR A 36 0.31 6.70 -26.70
N GLY A 37 -0.13 7.84 -27.25
CA GLY A 37 0.60 9.11 -27.12
C GLY A 37 0.66 9.62 -25.68
N LEU A 38 -0.46 9.53 -24.96
CA LEU A 38 -0.54 9.91 -23.54
C LEU A 38 0.38 9.04 -22.66
N LEU A 39 0.43 7.73 -22.92
CA LEU A 39 1.31 6.81 -22.21
C LEU A 39 2.78 7.04 -22.55
N ASP A 40 3.12 7.22 -23.83
CA ASP A 40 4.49 7.49 -24.26
C ASP A 40 5.04 8.77 -23.60
N GLU A 41 4.23 9.83 -23.52
CA GLU A 41 4.58 11.06 -22.81
C GLU A 41 4.79 10.83 -21.31
N ALA A 42 3.85 10.17 -20.64
CA ALA A 42 3.95 9.88 -19.21
C ALA A 42 5.18 9.02 -18.88
N ILE A 43 5.47 7.99 -19.69
CA ILE A 43 6.65 7.13 -19.53
C ILE A 43 7.94 7.93 -19.74
N ALA A 44 7.98 8.82 -20.73
CA ALA A 44 9.15 9.68 -20.95
C ALA A 44 9.40 10.64 -19.77
N ILE A 45 8.33 11.22 -19.21
CA ILE A 45 8.41 12.08 -18.02
C ILE A 45 8.97 11.29 -16.82
N VAL A 46 8.47 10.08 -16.57
CA VAL A 46 8.94 9.25 -15.47
C VAL A 46 10.39 8.81 -15.67
N ARG A 47 10.80 8.48 -16.89
CA ARG A 47 12.20 8.16 -17.21
C ARG A 47 13.12 9.32 -16.86
N ALA A 48 12.78 10.55 -17.27
CA ALA A 48 13.56 11.73 -16.92
C ALA A 48 13.59 11.98 -15.39
N ALA A 49 12.50 11.70 -14.68
CA ALA A 49 12.47 11.76 -13.23
C ALA A 49 13.40 10.72 -12.58
N ARG A 50 13.41 9.47 -13.07
CA ARG A 50 14.32 8.40 -12.59
C ARG A 50 15.78 8.78 -12.78
N GLU A 51 16.15 9.32 -13.93
CA GLU A 51 17.52 9.76 -14.23
C GLU A 51 18.01 10.79 -13.20
N ARG A 52 17.18 11.79 -12.88
CA ARG A 52 17.52 12.81 -11.87
C ARG A 52 17.60 12.24 -10.45
N LEU A 53 16.66 11.36 -10.10
CA LEU A 53 16.63 10.76 -8.76
C LEU A 53 17.79 9.77 -8.55
N ALA A 54 18.30 9.14 -9.62
CA ALA A 54 19.44 8.23 -9.55
C ALA A 54 20.74 8.93 -9.13
N GLU A 55 20.80 10.27 -9.22
CA GLU A 55 21.93 11.08 -8.75
C GLU A 55 21.94 11.25 -7.21
N VAL A 56 20.84 10.92 -6.51
CA VAL A 56 20.72 11.08 -5.05
C VAL A 56 21.51 9.97 -4.33
N PRO A 57 22.55 10.31 -3.54
CA PRO A 57 23.36 9.30 -2.87
C PRO A 57 22.56 8.46 -1.87
N GLY A 58 22.62 7.14 -2.04
CA GLY A 58 21.96 6.17 -1.17
C GLY A 58 20.49 5.90 -1.50
N LEU A 59 19.91 6.61 -2.48
CA LEU A 59 18.58 6.34 -2.97
C LEU A 59 18.62 5.18 -3.96
N VAL A 60 17.79 4.17 -3.75
CA VAL A 60 17.59 3.09 -4.73
C VAL A 60 16.22 3.28 -5.37
N ILE A 61 16.16 3.11 -6.69
CA ILE A 61 14.94 3.22 -7.47
C ILE A 61 14.69 1.87 -8.12
N LEU A 62 13.54 1.25 -7.87
CA LEU A 62 13.23 -0.01 -8.57
C LEU A 62 12.95 0.28 -10.03
N ASP A 63 13.55 -0.50 -10.91
CA ASP A 63 13.38 -0.45 -12.35
C ASP A 63 13.45 -1.87 -12.95
N GLY A 64 13.02 -2.03 -14.19
CA GLY A 64 13.05 -3.31 -14.91
C GLY A 64 11.70 -3.73 -15.51
N PRO A 65 11.66 -4.87 -16.20
CA PRO A 65 10.47 -5.32 -16.95
C PRO A 65 9.26 -5.66 -16.07
N ASP A 66 9.51 -6.00 -14.80
CA ASP A 66 8.47 -6.35 -13.82
C ASP A 66 7.99 -5.14 -13.00
N VAL A 67 8.52 -3.95 -13.28
CA VAL A 67 8.17 -2.70 -12.61
C VAL A 67 7.28 -1.86 -13.51
N ASP A 68 6.14 -1.41 -12.98
CA ASP A 68 5.27 -0.46 -13.68
C ASP A 68 6.07 0.83 -14.02
N PRO A 69 6.20 1.20 -15.30
CA PRO A 69 7.02 2.33 -15.71
C PRO A 69 6.47 3.67 -15.20
N LEU A 70 5.23 3.74 -14.74
CA LEU A 70 4.62 4.96 -14.18
C LEU A 70 4.71 5.07 -12.66
N LYS A 71 5.29 4.07 -11.99
CA LYS A 71 5.51 4.07 -10.52
C LYS A 71 6.97 4.30 -10.17
N LEU A 72 7.24 5.42 -9.50
CA LEU A 72 8.56 5.71 -8.92
C LEU A 72 8.66 5.01 -7.56
N VAL A 73 9.04 3.74 -7.52
CA VAL A 73 9.24 3.05 -6.23
C VAL A 73 10.64 3.35 -5.71
N LEU A 74 10.70 4.14 -4.63
CA LEU A 74 11.93 4.65 -4.04
C LEU A 74 12.22 3.92 -2.73
N VAL A 75 13.43 3.38 -2.61
CA VAL A 75 13.94 2.66 -1.45
C VAL A 75 14.94 3.58 -0.74
N LEU A 76 14.53 4.08 0.42
CA LEU A 76 15.18 5.11 1.21
C LEU A 76 16.26 4.66 2.20
N PRO A 77 16.37 3.39 2.66
CA PRO A 77 17.33 2.98 3.70
C PRO A 77 18.76 3.49 3.52
N GLY A 78 19.27 3.52 2.29
CA GLY A 78 20.62 4.01 1.99
C GLY A 78 20.80 5.53 2.14
N THR A 79 19.71 6.31 2.10
CA THR A 79 19.70 7.75 2.41
C THR A 79 19.62 8.04 3.91
N GLY A 80 19.17 7.06 4.70
CA GLY A 80 18.85 7.23 6.12
C GLY A 80 17.59 8.06 6.39
N ALA A 81 16.94 8.65 5.38
CA ALA A 81 15.75 9.48 5.53
C ALA A 81 14.49 8.66 5.86
N ASP A 82 13.62 9.20 6.70
CA ASP A 82 12.33 8.60 7.03
C ASP A 82 11.28 8.99 5.96
N GLY A 83 10.77 7.99 5.23
CA GLY A 83 9.80 8.25 4.15
C GLY A 83 8.49 8.87 4.61
N ILE A 84 8.08 8.68 5.88
CA ILE A 84 6.90 9.32 6.45
C ILE A 84 7.14 10.83 6.61
N ALA A 85 8.34 11.21 7.06
CA ALA A 85 8.72 12.63 7.16
C ALA A 85 8.84 13.29 5.77
N VAL A 86 9.35 12.54 4.79
CA VAL A 86 9.42 13.00 3.39
C VAL A 86 8.03 13.19 2.80
N GLU A 87 7.11 12.25 3.04
CA GLU A 87 5.72 12.39 2.61
C GLU A 87 5.03 13.61 3.24
N GLN A 88 5.27 13.90 4.52
CA GLN A 88 4.70 15.07 5.19
C GLN A 88 5.15 16.39 4.53
N ASP A 89 6.41 16.49 4.11
CA ASP A 89 6.90 17.63 3.34
C ASP A 89 6.20 17.73 1.97
N LEU A 90 6.04 16.61 1.27
CA LEU A 90 5.36 16.55 -0.03
C LEU A 90 3.87 16.91 0.08
N ILE A 91 3.15 16.41 1.07
CA ILE A 91 1.75 16.76 1.37
C ILE A 91 1.62 18.25 1.68
N SER A 92 2.55 18.81 2.45
CA SER A 92 2.58 20.26 2.72
C SER A 92 2.77 21.10 1.46
N GLY A 93 3.41 20.53 0.43
CA GLY A 93 3.52 21.10 -0.92
C GLY A 93 2.36 20.75 -1.87
N GLY A 94 1.31 20.08 -1.39
CA GLY A 94 0.16 19.66 -2.21
C GLY A 94 0.46 18.52 -3.18
N MET A 95 1.42 17.66 -2.85
CA MET A 95 1.87 16.55 -3.70
C MET A 95 1.83 15.22 -2.92
N PRO A 96 0.63 14.73 -2.52
CA PRO A 96 0.54 13.42 -1.90
C PRO A 96 1.06 12.33 -2.84
N VAL A 97 1.64 11.28 -2.26
CA VAL A 97 2.11 10.11 -3.00
C VAL A 97 1.13 8.94 -2.82
N GLU A 98 1.32 7.86 -3.58
CA GLU A 98 0.46 6.68 -3.46
C GLU A 98 0.64 6.00 -2.10
N SER A 99 1.89 5.89 -1.62
CA SER A 99 2.22 5.27 -0.34
C SER A 99 3.58 5.75 0.17
N ALA A 100 3.70 5.89 1.48
CA ALA A 100 4.95 6.12 2.18
C ALA A 100 4.98 5.30 3.48
N ASP A 101 6.01 4.48 3.64
CA ASP A 101 6.45 4.02 4.95
C ASP A 101 7.84 4.59 5.27
N ARG A 102 8.44 4.10 6.35
CA ARG A 102 9.76 4.55 6.81
C ARG A 102 10.86 4.38 5.77
N ASP A 103 10.79 3.33 4.95
CA ASP A 103 11.85 2.84 4.06
C ASP A 103 11.47 2.89 2.57
N VAL A 104 10.19 2.97 2.23
CA VAL A 104 9.68 2.96 0.85
C VAL A 104 8.73 4.13 0.62
N LEU A 105 8.96 4.86 -0.46
CA LEU A 105 8.11 5.95 -0.93
C LEU A 105 7.71 5.69 -2.38
N ILE A 106 6.42 5.82 -2.71
CA ILE A 106 5.89 5.48 -4.04
C ILE A 106 5.12 6.66 -4.62
N PRO A 107 5.78 7.62 -5.29
CA PRO A 107 5.08 8.53 -6.18
C PRO A 107 4.57 7.81 -7.44
N MET A 108 3.33 8.09 -7.82
CA MET A 108 2.72 7.56 -9.04
C MET A 108 2.42 8.71 -9.99
N VAL A 109 2.81 8.56 -11.26
CA VAL A 109 2.55 9.55 -12.31
C VAL A 109 1.35 9.09 -13.14
N ALA A 110 0.36 9.95 -13.28
CA ALA A 110 -0.84 9.69 -14.06
C ALA A 110 -0.76 10.31 -15.47
N LEU A 111 -1.68 9.91 -16.35
CA LEU A 111 -1.80 10.47 -17.71
C LEU A 111 -2.10 11.98 -17.75
N ALA A 112 -2.53 12.54 -16.62
CA ALA A 112 -2.85 13.97 -16.49
C ALA A 112 -1.67 14.80 -15.95
N ASP A 113 -0.59 14.15 -15.51
CA ASP A 113 0.61 14.84 -15.04
C ASP A 113 1.42 15.40 -16.19
N SER A 114 2.05 16.55 -15.95
CA SER A 114 2.92 17.19 -16.92
C SER A 114 4.38 17.07 -16.49
N SER A 115 5.29 17.31 -17.45
CA SER A 115 6.71 17.42 -17.13
C SER A 115 7.01 18.47 -16.06
N GLU A 116 6.16 19.49 -15.92
CA GLU A 116 6.28 20.53 -14.90
C GLU A 116 5.88 20.04 -13.51
N THR A 117 4.75 19.36 -13.38
CA THR A 117 4.29 18.83 -12.08
C THR A 117 5.27 17.78 -11.55
N VAL A 118 5.74 16.89 -12.42
CA VAL A 118 6.71 15.85 -12.04
C VAL A 118 8.08 16.44 -11.70
N ARG A 119 8.54 17.49 -12.40
CA ARG A 119 9.79 18.17 -12.04
C ARG A 119 9.71 18.80 -10.65
N ARG A 120 8.59 19.48 -10.35
CA ARG A 120 8.35 20.08 -9.02
C ARG A 120 8.32 19.01 -7.92
N LEU A 121 7.68 17.87 -8.20
CA LEU A 121 7.69 16.71 -7.30
C LEU A 121 9.13 16.25 -7.03
N VAL A 122 9.93 16.00 -8.07
CA VAL A 122 11.33 15.57 -7.93
C VAL A 122 12.15 16.58 -7.15
N ASP A 123 12.04 17.88 -7.44
CA ASP A 123 12.80 18.94 -6.76
C ASP A 123 12.46 18.98 -5.26
N THR A 124 11.18 18.88 -4.93
CA THR A 124 10.70 18.90 -3.54
C THR A 124 11.12 17.63 -2.80
N LEU A 125 11.02 16.48 -3.47
CA LEU A 125 11.42 15.19 -2.93
C LEU A 125 12.91 15.15 -2.61
N VAL A 126 13.77 15.58 -3.54
CA VAL A 126 15.22 15.65 -3.33
C VAL A 126 15.54 16.59 -2.17
N GLY A 127 14.94 17.79 -2.13
CA GLY A 127 15.14 18.73 -1.04
C GLY A 127 14.69 18.18 0.33
N SER A 128 13.62 17.40 0.36
CA SER A 128 13.14 16.75 1.58
C SER A 128 14.03 15.58 2.01
N LEU A 129 14.50 14.75 1.08
CA LEU A 129 15.47 13.67 1.36
C LEU A 129 16.75 14.22 2.00
N GLU A 130 17.29 15.33 1.48
CA GLU A 130 18.48 15.95 2.07
C GLU A 130 18.21 16.56 3.44
N ARG A 131 17.03 17.14 3.67
CA ARG A 131 16.63 17.68 4.97
C ARG A 131 16.53 16.61 6.04
N HIS A 132 16.01 15.44 5.68
CA HIS A 132 15.80 14.31 6.59
C HIS A 132 16.90 13.25 6.51
N ARG A 133 18.01 13.54 5.81
CA ARG A 133 19.14 12.61 5.66
C ARG A 133 19.66 12.18 7.04
N GLY A 134 19.92 10.88 7.17
CA GLY A 134 20.34 10.28 8.42
C GLY A 134 21.36 9.16 8.21
N GLU A 135 21.59 8.38 9.26
CA GLU A 135 22.43 7.19 9.17
C GLU A 135 21.78 6.14 8.24
N PRO A 136 22.52 5.62 7.24
CA PRO A 136 22.03 4.52 6.42
C PRO A 136 21.66 3.32 7.27
N ARG A 137 20.59 2.63 6.88
CA ARG A 137 20.04 1.47 7.60
C ARG A 137 19.89 0.26 6.68
N PRO A 138 19.87 -0.98 7.21
CA PRO A 138 19.63 -2.16 6.38
C PRO A 138 18.21 -2.17 5.82
N VAL A 139 18.07 -2.69 4.60
CA VAL A 139 16.76 -3.02 4.03
C VAL A 139 16.18 -4.21 4.82
N VAL A 140 14.98 -4.05 5.35
CA VAL A 140 14.26 -5.10 6.09
C VAL A 140 12.96 -5.44 5.37
N ASN A 141 12.57 -6.72 5.41
CA ASN A 141 11.29 -7.14 4.86
C ASN A 141 10.14 -6.68 5.77
N ALA A 142 9.03 -6.27 5.16
CA ALA A 142 7.82 -5.98 5.93
C ALA A 142 7.31 -7.25 6.64
N ALA A 143 6.82 -7.06 7.87
CA ALA A 143 6.31 -8.12 8.74
C ALA A 143 5.29 -9.05 8.05
N ALA A 144 4.44 -8.50 7.18
CA ALA A 144 3.42 -9.24 6.44
C ALA A 144 3.99 -10.30 5.48
N TYR A 145 5.25 -10.15 5.02
CA TYR A 145 5.90 -11.11 4.13
C TYR A 145 6.77 -12.13 4.86
N ALA A 146 6.86 -12.03 6.19
CA ALA A 146 7.67 -12.92 7.02
C ALA A 146 6.84 -14.03 7.69
N VAL A 147 5.53 -14.07 7.45
CA VAL A 147 4.58 -14.98 8.12
C VAL A 147 3.84 -15.79 7.08
N ASP A 148 4.00 -17.11 7.14
CA ASP A 148 3.16 -18.03 6.38
C ASP A 148 1.82 -18.23 7.11
N PRO A 149 0.67 -17.98 6.45
CA PRO A 149 -0.63 -18.15 7.08
C PRO A 149 -0.97 -19.63 7.28
N VAL A 150 -1.62 -19.94 8.40
CA VAL A 150 -2.14 -21.28 8.71
C VAL A 150 -3.67 -21.22 8.71
N THR A 151 -4.30 -21.60 7.60
CA THR A 151 -5.76 -21.58 7.48
C THR A 151 -6.39 -22.76 8.25
N VAL A 152 -7.26 -22.47 9.21
CA VAL A 152 -8.03 -23.46 9.99
C VAL A 152 -9.49 -23.50 9.53
N LEU A 153 -10.08 -22.33 9.25
CA LEU A 153 -11.45 -22.19 8.78
C LEU A 153 -11.50 -21.37 7.48
N PRO A 154 -12.52 -21.59 6.62
CA PRO A 154 -12.82 -20.66 5.55
C PRO A 154 -13.08 -19.25 6.12
N PRO A 155 -12.58 -18.17 5.50
CA PRO A 155 -12.78 -16.80 6.01
C PRO A 155 -14.25 -16.42 6.23
N ARG A 156 -15.14 -16.93 5.37
CA ARG A 156 -16.60 -16.76 5.53
C ARG A 156 -17.11 -17.37 6.84
N GLU A 157 -16.66 -18.57 7.17
CA GLU A 157 -17.11 -19.26 8.39
C GLU A 157 -16.60 -18.53 9.62
N ALA A 158 -15.32 -18.16 9.64
CA ALA A 158 -14.75 -17.36 10.72
C ALA A 158 -15.41 -16.00 10.89
N PHE A 159 -15.80 -15.33 9.79
CA PHE A 159 -16.50 -14.05 9.83
C PHE A 159 -17.89 -14.14 10.48
N PHE A 160 -18.61 -15.25 10.27
CA PHE A 160 -19.94 -15.47 10.86
C PHE A 160 -19.92 -16.22 12.20
N ALA A 161 -18.75 -16.70 12.63
CA ALA A 161 -18.61 -17.44 13.87
C ALA A 161 -18.79 -16.52 15.09
N GLU A 162 -19.21 -17.11 16.21
CA GLU A 162 -19.19 -16.39 17.48
C GLU A 162 -17.73 -16.14 17.88
N ALA A 163 -17.40 -14.87 18.13
CA ALA A 163 -16.03 -14.46 18.47
C ALA A 163 -15.99 -13.72 19.81
N ARG A 164 -14.85 -13.81 20.49
CA ARG A 164 -14.60 -13.08 21.74
C ARG A 164 -13.21 -12.44 21.71
N PRO A 165 -13.04 -11.25 22.31
CA PRO A 165 -11.70 -10.73 22.55
C PRO A 165 -11.02 -11.56 23.64
N VAL A 166 -9.75 -11.87 23.44
CA VAL A 166 -8.85 -12.45 24.45
C VAL A 166 -7.59 -11.59 24.54
N PRO A 167 -6.89 -11.54 25.69
CA PRO A 167 -5.56 -10.96 25.74
C PRO A 167 -4.67 -11.57 24.67
N ILE A 168 -3.82 -10.76 24.02
CA ILE A 168 -2.98 -11.25 22.91
C ILE A 168 -2.07 -12.42 23.33
N ALA A 169 -1.64 -12.45 24.60
CA ALA A 169 -0.87 -13.53 25.18
C ALA A 169 -1.63 -14.87 25.23
N ASP A 170 -2.96 -14.83 25.27
CA ASP A 170 -3.83 -16.01 25.31
C ASP A 170 -4.38 -16.39 23.91
N ALA A 171 -3.98 -15.66 22.87
CA ALA A 171 -4.49 -15.83 21.51
C ALA A 171 -3.77 -16.95 20.74
N PHE A 172 -2.54 -17.31 21.13
CA PHE A 172 -1.74 -18.34 20.46
C PHE A 172 -2.50 -19.66 20.28
N GLY A 173 -2.43 -20.23 19.08
CA GLY A 173 -3.10 -21.49 18.71
C GLY A 173 -4.62 -21.39 18.55
N ARG A 174 -5.22 -20.20 18.71
CA ARG A 174 -6.65 -19.98 18.46
C ARG A 174 -6.89 -19.49 17.04
N VAL A 175 -8.12 -19.64 16.56
CA VAL A 175 -8.52 -19.15 15.24
C VAL A 175 -8.86 -17.66 15.32
N CYS A 176 -8.17 -16.83 14.55
CA CYS A 176 -8.43 -15.40 14.44
C CYS A 176 -9.82 -15.14 13.83
N ALA A 177 -10.53 -14.15 14.36
CA ALA A 177 -11.85 -13.73 13.88
C ALA A 177 -11.86 -12.29 13.33
N GLU A 178 -10.70 -11.67 13.17
CA GLU A 178 -10.56 -10.32 12.65
C GLU A 178 -9.37 -10.20 11.69
N LEU A 179 -9.33 -9.10 10.95
CA LEU A 179 -8.22 -8.76 10.08
C LEU A 179 -7.21 -7.92 10.86
N VAL A 180 -5.92 -8.27 10.80
CA VAL A 180 -4.86 -7.49 11.47
C VAL A 180 -3.72 -7.27 10.49
N ALA A 181 -3.49 -6.00 10.13
CA ALA A 181 -2.49 -5.63 9.13
C ALA A 181 -1.62 -4.45 9.62
N PRO A 182 -0.29 -4.57 9.59
CA PRO A 182 0.60 -3.41 9.60
C PRO A 182 0.32 -2.51 8.39
N TYR A 183 0.24 -1.20 8.60
CA TYR A 183 0.00 -0.21 7.56
C TYR A 183 1.04 0.92 7.60
N PRO A 184 1.72 1.21 6.48
CA PRO A 184 1.70 0.47 5.20
C PRO A 184 2.40 -0.91 5.29
N PRO A 185 2.23 -1.81 4.29
CA PRO A 185 1.39 -1.69 3.09
C PRO A 185 -0.09 -2.03 3.32
N GLY A 186 -0.50 -2.43 4.52
CA GLY A 186 -1.87 -2.86 4.80
C GLY A 186 -2.17 -4.31 4.42
N ILE A 187 -1.13 -5.12 4.21
CA ILE A 187 -1.28 -6.55 3.96
C ILE A 187 -1.48 -7.25 5.31
N PRO A 188 -2.53 -8.10 5.44
CA PRO A 188 -2.80 -8.81 6.69
C PRO A 188 -1.66 -9.73 7.10
N VAL A 189 -1.28 -9.67 8.38
CA VAL A 189 -0.52 -10.73 9.06
C VAL A 189 -1.46 -11.80 9.61
N LEU A 190 -2.70 -11.42 9.93
CA LEU A 190 -3.78 -12.32 10.30
C LEU A 190 -5.05 -11.96 9.55
N ALA A 191 -5.74 -12.97 9.04
CA ALA A 191 -7.09 -12.88 8.50
C ALA A 191 -8.07 -13.79 9.27
N PRO A 192 -9.38 -13.50 9.20
CA PRO A 192 -10.39 -14.39 9.80
C PRO A 192 -10.25 -15.82 9.27
N GLY A 193 -10.18 -16.79 10.19
CA GLY A 193 -10.06 -18.21 9.88
C GLY A 193 -8.65 -18.75 9.93
N GLU A 194 -7.64 -17.91 10.10
CA GLU A 194 -6.25 -18.32 10.29
C GLU A 194 -5.94 -18.57 11.77
N GLU A 195 -5.02 -19.50 12.05
CA GLU A 195 -4.48 -19.72 13.39
C GLU A 195 -3.55 -18.57 13.78
N VAL A 196 -3.66 -18.11 15.03
CA VAL A 196 -2.71 -17.15 15.61
C VAL A 196 -1.43 -17.89 15.97
N THR A 197 -0.44 -17.80 15.08
CA THR A 197 0.87 -18.42 15.25
C THR A 197 1.85 -17.53 16.02
N GLU A 198 2.95 -18.11 16.51
CA GLU A 198 4.02 -17.37 17.17
C GLU A 198 4.67 -16.35 16.22
N SER A 199 4.89 -16.73 14.95
CA SER A 199 5.45 -15.84 13.93
C SER A 199 4.54 -14.64 13.64
N ALA A 200 3.22 -14.86 13.57
CA ALA A 200 2.26 -13.77 13.41
C ALA A 200 2.31 -12.77 14.57
N LEU A 201 2.33 -13.27 15.81
CA LEU A 201 2.42 -12.44 17.01
C LEU A 201 3.74 -11.65 17.06
N ALA A 202 4.87 -12.31 16.77
CA ALA A 202 6.18 -11.67 16.73
C ALA A 202 6.25 -10.57 15.66
N ALA A 203 5.73 -10.85 14.46
CA ALA A 203 5.70 -9.90 13.35
C ALA A 203 4.86 -8.65 13.68
N LEU A 204 3.68 -8.84 14.30
CA LEU A 204 2.81 -7.74 14.73
C LEU A 204 3.42 -6.90 15.87
N GLN A 205 4.06 -7.54 16.84
CA GLN A 205 4.78 -6.84 17.91
C GLN A 205 5.96 -6.04 17.39
N ALA A 206 6.75 -6.62 16.48
CA ALA A 206 7.87 -5.94 15.83
C ALA A 206 7.40 -4.71 15.03
N ALA A 207 6.34 -4.87 14.22
CA ALA A 207 5.75 -3.76 13.47
C ALA A 207 5.30 -2.62 14.41
N ARG A 208 4.59 -2.95 15.50
CA ARG A 208 4.17 -1.95 16.50
C ARG A 208 5.35 -1.27 17.17
N ALA A 209 6.38 -2.03 17.57
CA ALA A 209 7.58 -1.48 18.20
C ALA A 209 8.37 -0.54 17.26
N ALA A 210 8.30 -0.79 15.95
CA ALA A 210 8.84 0.08 14.92
C ALA A 210 7.95 1.32 14.62
N GLY A 211 6.85 1.51 15.37
CA GLY A 211 5.92 2.62 15.18
C GLY A 211 4.97 2.46 14.00
N VAL A 212 4.92 1.28 13.37
CA VAL A 212 4.00 0.99 12.26
C VAL A 212 2.57 0.91 12.80
N ARG A 213 1.64 1.57 12.11
CA ARG A 213 0.22 1.56 12.48
C ARG A 213 -0.35 0.15 12.28
N ILE A 214 -1.09 -0.34 13.26
CA ILE A 214 -1.88 -1.57 13.12
C ILE A 214 -3.31 -1.21 12.69
N ALA A 215 -3.72 -1.67 11.52
CA ALA A 215 -5.04 -1.43 10.92
C ALA A 215 -5.95 -2.66 11.05
N TYR A 216 -7.25 -2.40 10.95
CA TYR A 216 -8.37 -3.35 10.93
C TYR A 216 -8.63 -4.18 12.20
N ALA A 217 -7.63 -4.32 13.08
CA ALA A 217 -7.83 -4.92 14.39
C ALA A 217 -8.85 -4.12 15.21
N ALA A 218 -9.77 -4.81 15.89
CA ALA A 218 -10.71 -4.18 16.80
C ALA A 218 -9.98 -3.43 17.94
N ASP A 219 -8.82 -3.93 18.35
CA ASP A 219 -7.89 -3.27 19.24
C ASP A 219 -6.54 -3.03 18.54
N SER A 220 -6.40 -1.84 17.93
CA SER A 220 -5.15 -1.42 17.28
C SER A 220 -3.94 -1.33 18.21
N SER A 221 -4.15 -1.33 19.52
CA SER A 221 -3.06 -1.44 20.50
C SER A 221 -2.57 -2.87 20.67
N LEU A 222 -3.18 -3.87 20.04
CA LEU A 222 -2.82 -5.28 20.18
C LEU A 222 -2.79 -5.76 21.64
N ALA A 223 -3.55 -5.14 22.55
CA ALA A 223 -3.70 -5.67 23.90
C ALA A 223 -4.62 -6.90 23.89
N THR A 224 -5.60 -6.91 22.99
CA THR A 224 -6.51 -8.03 22.74
C THR A 224 -6.57 -8.40 21.26
N LEU A 225 -6.97 -9.65 20.99
CA LEU A 225 -7.34 -10.15 19.67
C LEU A 225 -8.69 -10.84 19.73
N ARG A 226 -9.50 -10.68 18.69
CA ARG A 226 -10.75 -11.43 18.52
C ARG A 226 -10.45 -12.81 17.95
N VAL A 227 -10.92 -13.82 18.66
CA VAL A 227 -10.77 -15.24 18.28
C VAL A 227 -12.14 -15.91 18.22
N VAL A 228 -12.28 -16.89 17.34
CA VAL A 228 -13.45 -17.77 17.27
C VAL A 228 -13.58 -18.52 18.60
N ARG A 229 -14.83 -18.69 19.07
CA ARG A 229 -15.12 -19.40 20.32
C ARG A 229 -14.88 -20.90 20.22
#